data_AF-A0A2E0HME1-F1
#
_entry.id   AF-A0A2E0HME1-F1
#
_cell.length_a   1.000
_cell.length_b   1.000
_cell.length_c   1.000
_cell.angle_alpha   90.00
_cell.angle_beta   90.00
_cell.angle_gamma   90.00
#
_symmetry.space_group_name_H-M   'P 1'
#
loop_
_entity.id
_entity.type
_entity.pdbx_description
1 polymer ?
#
loop_
_entity_poly.entity_id
_entity_poly.type
_entity_poly.pdbx_seq_one_letter_code
_entity_poly.pdbx_strand_id
1 'polypeptide(L)'
;MIRAISRAVAFKPCLPVAVSMKAYRVSGIAPFGSMRQKFSLEFAAENKEDAEHQAYSVIGSRHKAKRRAIKIDTVEEIDPRTSLEPRIQHHFREHIEAAGGRLAPVAEEE
;
A
#
# COMPACT_ATOMS: atom_id res chain seq x y z
N MET A 1 27.25 -20.68 40.57
CA MET A 1 27.65 -20.38 39.17
C MET A 1 26.38 -20.11 38.37
N ILE A 2 26.01 -18.85 38.12
CA ILE A 2 24.83 -18.50 37.32
C ILE A 2 25.35 -17.78 36.06
N ARG A 3 25.29 -18.44 34.90
CA ARG A 3 25.61 -17.82 33.61
C ARG A 3 24.40 -17.01 33.16
N ALA A 4 24.52 -15.68 33.16
CA ALA A 4 23.55 -14.81 32.54
C ALA A 4 23.67 -14.91 31.01
N ILE A 5 22.61 -15.35 30.35
CA ILE A 5 22.49 -15.34 28.89
C ILE A 5 21.89 -13.98 28.52
N SER A 6 22.75 -13.00 28.25
CA SER A 6 22.34 -11.72 27.66
C SER A 6 22.02 -11.92 26.18
N ARG A 7 20.74 -12.10 25.87
CA ARG A 7 20.24 -12.12 24.49
C ARG A 7 20.16 -10.67 24.01
N ALA A 8 21.18 -10.22 23.28
CA ALA A 8 21.17 -8.94 22.61
C ALA A 8 20.01 -8.89 21.61
N VAL A 9 18.96 -8.11 21.91
CA VAL A 9 17.94 -7.74 20.94
C VAL A 9 18.55 -6.60 20.13
N ALA A 10 19.00 -6.90 18.92
CA ALA A 10 19.48 -5.89 17.98
C ALA A 10 18.30 -4.99 17.59
N PHE A 11 18.20 -3.84 18.25
CA PHE A 11 17.32 -2.76 17.83
C PHE A 11 17.92 -2.20 16.54
N LYS A 12 17.35 -2.61 15.39
CA LYS A 12 17.80 -2.17 14.08
C LYS A 12 17.49 -0.67 13.98
N PRO A 13 18.49 0.23 13.94
CA PRO A 13 18.22 1.65 13.86
C PRO A 13 17.56 1.91 12.50
N CYS A 14 16.37 2.47 12.55
CA CYS A 14 15.70 3.04 11.39
C CYS A 14 16.61 4.17 10.88
N LEU A 15 17.35 3.89 9.81
CA LEU A 15 18.08 4.91 9.06
C LEU A 15 17.09 6.00 8.64
N PRO A 16 17.48 7.29 8.56
CA PRO A 16 16.68 8.30 7.91
C PRO A 16 16.60 7.92 6.43
N VAL A 17 15.54 7.20 6.10
CA VAL A 17 15.28 6.65 4.79
C VAL A 17 14.89 7.85 3.93
N ALA A 18 15.83 8.34 3.11
CA ALA A 18 15.49 9.10 1.92
C ALA A 18 14.94 8.10 0.88
N VAL A 19 13.79 7.50 1.18
CA VAL A 19 13.08 6.59 0.26
C VAL A 19 11.88 7.38 -0.22
N SER A 20 11.90 7.70 -1.51
CA SER A 20 10.75 8.25 -2.21
C SER A 20 9.54 7.34 -1.95
N MET A 21 8.51 7.86 -1.31
CA MET A 21 7.23 7.15 -1.23
C MET A 21 6.76 6.84 -2.65
N LYS A 22 6.18 5.66 -2.84
CA LYS A 22 5.70 5.17 -4.13
C LYS A 22 4.22 4.85 -4.02
N ALA A 23 3.53 4.89 -5.15
CA ALA A 23 2.14 4.44 -5.20
C ALA A 23 2.12 2.95 -5.56
N TYR A 24 1.35 2.18 -4.82
CA TYR A 24 1.15 0.75 -5.02
C TYR A 24 -0.33 0.45 -5.18
N ARG A 25 -0.69 -0.42 -6.12
CA ARG A 25 -2.02 -1.01 -6.22
C ARG A 25 -1.97 -2.45 -5.74
N VAL A 26 -2.80 -2.73 -4.75
CA VAL A 26 -2.99 -4.04 -4.17
C VAL A 26 -4.33 -4.58 -4.64
N SER A 27 -4.28 -5.69 -5.35
CA SER A 27 -5.46 -6.42 -5.78
C SER A 27 -5.58 -7.74 -5.04
N GLY A 28 -6.81 -8.17 -4.78
CA GLY A 28 -7.03 -9.43 -4.08
C GLY A 28 -8.49 -9.75 -3.89
N ILE A 29 -8.74 -10.78 -3.09
CA ILE A 29 -10.07 -11.26 -2.74
C ILE A 29 -10.23 -11.17 -1.22
N ALA A 30 -11.29 -10.49 -0.79
CA ALA A 30 -11.66 -10.39 0.61
C ALA A 30 -13.11 -10.84 0.84
N PRO A 31 -13.42 -11.38 2.03
CA PRO A 31 -14.79 -11.67 2.42
C PRO A 31 -15.49 -10.37 2.82
N PHE A 32 -16.49 -9.96 2.05
CA PHE A 32 -17.39 -8.87 2.40
C PHE A 32 -18.73 -9.47 2.81
N GLY A 33 -18.92 -9.64 4.11
CA GLY A 33 -20.09 -10.31 4.66
C GLY A 33 -20.12 -11.79 4.24
N SER A 34 -21.16 -12.18 3.49
CA SER A 34 -21.38 -13.57 3.08
C SER A 34 -20.67 -13.98 1.80
N MET A 35 -20.17 -13.02 1.00
CA MET A 35 -19.55 -13.30 -0.31
C MET A 35 -18.07 -12.92 -0.32
N ARG A 36 -17.28 -13.62 -1.14
CA ARG A 36 -15.89 -13.25 -1.44
C ARG A 36 -15.87 -12.38 -2.70
N GLN A 37 -15.42 -11.14 -2.58
CA GLN A 37 -15.34 -10.20 -3.70
C GLN A 37 -13.89 -9.82 -3.96
N LYS A 38 -13.59 -9.48 -5.22
CA LYS A 38 -12.34 -8.85 -5.59
C LYS A 38 -12.31 -7.41 -5.10
N PHE A 39 -11.17 -6.96 -4.63
CA PHE A 39 -10.90 -5.56 -4.32
C PHE A 39 -9.65 -5.09 -5.06
N SER A 40 -9.62 -3.79 -5.35
CA SER A 40 -8.45 -3.10 -5.87
C SER A 40 -8.32 -1.82 -5.06
N LEU A 41 -7.28 -1.75 -4.24
CA LEU A 41 -6.99 -0.61 -3.38
C LEU A 41 -5.62 -0.07 -3.72
N GLU A 42 -5.46 1.24 -3.62
CA GLU A 42 -4.20 1.89 -3.89
C GLU A 42 -3.66 2.53 -2.60
N PHE A 43 -2.36 2.41 -2.35
CA PHE A 43 -1.68 2.92 -1.16
C PHE A 43 -0.40 3.67 -1.53
N ALA A 44 -0.09 4.73 -0.78
CA ALA A 44 1.24 5.33 -0.79
C ALA A 44 2.09 4.61 0.27
N ALA A 45 3.17 3.95 -0.16
CA ALA A 45 4.03 3.17 0.72
C ALA A 45 5.50 3.25 0.26
N GLU A 46 6.41 2.90 1.16
CA GLU A 46 7.84 2.85 0.85
C GLU A 46 8.22 1.57 0.09
N ASN A 47 7.58 0.45 0.46
CA ASN A 47 7.87 -0.88 -0.04
C ASN A 47 6.58 -1.68 -0.26
N LYS A 48 6.68 -2.78 -1.03
CA LYS A 48 5.56 -3.72 -1.26
C LYS A 48 5.00 -4.29 0.05
N GLU A 49 5.86 -4.67 0.99
CA GLU A 49 5.44 -5.22 2.28
C GLU A 49 4.61 -4.22 3.12
N ASP A 50 4.97 -2.93 3.05
CA ASP A 50 4.22 -1.89 3.76
C ASP A 50 2.84 -1.65 3.10
N ALA A 51 2.79 -1.64 1.76
CA ALA A 51 1.52 -1.58 1.02
C ALA A 51 0.59 -2.76 1.37
N GLU A 52 1.12 -3.98 1.49
CA GLU A 52 0.36 -5.15 1.93
C GLU A 52 -0.16 -4.98 3.36
N HIS A 53 0.68 -4.50 4.28
CA HIS A 53 0.30 -4.28 5.66
C HIS A 53 -0.82 -3.22 5.78
N GLN A 54 -0.73 -2.14 5.01
CA GLN A 54 -1.78 -1.14 4.88
C GLN A 54 -3.08 -1.74 4.34
N ALA A 55 -3.00 -2.59 3.30
CA ALA A 55 -4.17 -3.28 2.75
C ALA A 55 -4.88 -4.15 3.82
N TYR A 56 -4.12 -4.94 4.57
CA TYR A 56 -4.67 -5.73 5.68
C TYR A 56 -5.31 -4.84 6.75
N SER A 57 -4.69 -3.71 7.08
CA SER A 57 -5.20 -2.76 8.09
C SER A 57 -6.53 -2.11 7.66
N VAL A 58 -6.60 -1.64 6.41
CA VAL A 58 -7.80 -0.98 5.87
C VAL A 58 -8.96 -1.96 5.73
N ILE A 59 -8.73 -3.14 5.16
CA ILE A 59 -9.79 -4.15 4.99
C ILE A 59 -10.22 -4.69 6.35
N GLY A 60 -9.26 -4.92 7.26
CA GLY A 60 -9.53 -5.40 8.61
C GLY A 60 -10.36 -4.42 9.44
N SER A 61 -10.03 -3.12 9.42
CA SER A 61 -10.76 -2.10 10.19
C SER A 61 -12.13 -1.80 9.60
N ARG A 62 -12.22 -1.58 8.28
CA ARG A 62 -13.45 -1.17 7.61
C ARG A 62 -14.46 -2.30 7.47
N HIS A 63 -14.00 -3.53 7.28
CA HIS A 63 -14.88 -4.67 6.97
C HIS A 63 -14.78 -5.81 7.99
N LYS A 64 -14.06 -5.62 9.11
CA LYS A 64 -13.84 -6.62 10.17
C LYS A 64 -13.31 -7.97 9.63
N ALA A 65 -12.58 -7.92 8.51
CA ALA A 65 -12.01 -9.10 7.89
C ALA A 65 -10.76 -9.56 8.65
N LYS A 66 -10.68 -10.85 8.95
CA LYS A 66 -9.47 -11.45 9.55
C LYS A 66 -8.38 -11.57 8.50
N ARG A 67 -7.12 -11.28 8.86
CA ARG A 67 -5.95 -11.37 7.94
C ARG A 67 -5.91 -12.68 7.15
N ARG A 68 -6.11 -13.81 7.83
CA ARG A 68 -6.15 -15.16 7.23
C ARG A 68 -7.25 -15.41 6.19
N ALA A 69 -8.29 -14.57 6.16
CA ALA A 69 -9.40 -14.72 5.23
C ALA A 69 -9.24 -13.83 3.98
N ILE A 70 -8.30 -12.90 4.01
CA ILE A 70 -7.97 -12.02 2.89
C ILE A 70 -6.89 -12.72 2.08
N LYS A 71 -7.09 -12.80 0.76
CA LYS A 71 -6.09 -13.30 -0.19
C LYS A 71 -5.65 -12.12 -1.05
N ILE A 72 -4.38 -11.76 -0.99
CA ILE A 72 -3.79 -10.77 -1.90
C ILE A 72 -3.33 -11.54 -3.15
N ASP A 73 -3.73 -11.07 -4.33
CA ASP A 73 -3.40 -11.68 -5.60
C ASP A 73 -2.18 -11.00 -6.24
N THR A 74 -2.18 -9.66 -6.36
CA THR A 74 -1.04 -8.89 -6.89
C THR A 74 -0.77 -7.60 -6.11
N VAL A 75 0.51 -7.20 -6.09
CA VAL A 75 0.99 -5.91 -5.57
C VAL A 75 1.88 -5.28 -6.62
N GLU A 76 1.35 -4.24 -7.27
CA GLU A 76 1.97 -3.58 -8.41
C GLU A 76 2.37 -2.15 -8.04
N GLU A 77 3.56 -1.73 -8.46
CA GLU A 77 4.00 -0.34 -8.35
C GLU A 77 3.35 0.45 -9.49
N ILE A 78 2.69 1.55 -9.16
CA ILE A 78 1.94 2.38 -10.11
C ILE A 78 2.50 3.81 -10.05
N ASP A 79 2.48 4.49 -11.20
CA ASP A 79 2.78 5.91 -11.25
C ASP A 79 1.63 6.73 -10.64
N PRO A 80 1.92 7.69 -9.72
CA PRO A 80 0.89 8.45 -8.99
C PRO A 80 -0.03 9.29 -9.90
N ARG A 81 0.33 9.46 -11.17
CA ARG A 81 -0.46 10.15 -12.21
C ARG A 81 -1.62 9.31 -12.74
N THR A 82 -1.46 8.00 -12.75
CA THR A 82 -2.44 7.04 -13.30
C THR A 82 -3.38 6.48 -12.22
N SER A 83 -3.08 6.77 -10.95
CA SER A 83 -3.86 6.35 -9.80
C SER A 83 -5.29 6.90 -9.82
N LEU A 84 -6.25 6.05 -9.50
CA LEU A 84 -7.67 6.41 -9.43
C LEU A 84 -8.02 7.03 -8.07
N GLU A 85 -7.28 6.68 -7.03
CA GLU A 85 -7.58 7.11 -5.66
C GLU A 85 -7.19 8.59 -5.43
N PRO A 86 -8.13 9.46 -5.02
CA PRO A 86 -7.84 10.89 -4.78
C PRO A 86 -6.79 11.12 -3.69
N ARG A 87 -6.72 10.22 -2.71
CA ARG A 87 -5.75 10.30 -1.61
C ARG A 87 -4.30 10.23 -2.10
N ILE A 88 -4.04 9.40 -3.12
CA ILE A 88 -2.71 9.24 -3.71
C ILE A 88 -2.35 10.47 -4.53
N GLN A 89 -3.27 10.94 -5.37
CA GLN A 89 -3.04 12.15 -6.17
C GLN A 89 -2.74 13.35 -5.28
N HIS A 90 -3.43 13.47 -4.13
CA HIS A 90 -3.16 14.52 -3.16
C HIS A 90 -1.78 14.38 -2.53
N HIS A 91 -1.41 13.17 -2.09
CA HIS A 91 -0.11 12.89 -1.49
C HIS A 91 1.06 13.22 -2.42
N PHE A 92 0.92 12.92 -3.71
CA PHE A 92 1.97 13.11 -4.71
C PHE A 92 1.84 14.40 -5.51
N ARG A 93 1.02 15.37 -5.05
CA ARG A 93 0.72 16.59 -5.82
C ARG A 93 1.97 17.32 -6.30
N GLU A 94 2.91 17.58 -5.39
CA GLU A 94 4.17 18.29 -5.71
C GLU A 94 5.04 17.49 -6.70
N HIS A 95 5.10 16.16 -6.54
CA HIS A 95 5.82 15.27 -7.45
C HIS A 95 5.18 15.23 -8.85
N ILE A 96 3.85 15.25 -8.93
CA ILE A 96 3.11 15.31 -10.19
C ILE A 96 3.37 16.63 -10.92
N GLU A 97 3.35 17.74 -10.18
CA GLU A 97 3.64 19.09 -10.69
C GLU A 97 5.08 19.17 -11.20
N ALA A 98 6.06 18.69 -10.42
CA ALA A 98 7.48 18.70 -10.79
C ALA A 98 7.78 17.85 -12.04
N ALA A 99 7.10 16.71 -12.21
CA ALA A 99 7.31 15.83 -13.35
C ALA A 99 6.60 16.31 -14.65
N GLY A 100 5.86 17.44 -14.64
CA GLY A 100 5.16 17.97 -15.81
C GLY A 100 3.64 17.74 -15.89
N GLY A 101 2.94 17.60 -14.75
CA GLY A 101 1.47 17.63 -14.68
C GLY A 101 0.73 16.29 -14.74
N ARG A 102 -0.61 16.35 -14.72
CA ARG A 102 -1.52 15.20 -14.72
C ARG A 102 -1.75 14.74 -16.16
N LEU A 103 -1.50 13.46 -16.45
CA LEU A 103 -2.00 12.83 -17.68
C LEU A 103 -3.53 12.79 -17.56
N ALA A 104 -4.23 13.63 -18.32
CA ALA A 104 -5.66 13.45 -18.52
C ALA A 104 -5.87 12.08 -19.18
N PRO A 105 -6.89 11.29 -18.79
CA PRO A 105 -7.27 10.16 -19.62
C PRO A 105 -7.64 10.74 -20.99
N VAL A 106 -6.93 10.31 -22.03
CA VAL A 106 -7.36 10.52 -23.41
C VAL A 106 -8.73 9.85 -23.48
N ALA A 107 -9.78 10.66 -23.52
CA ALA A 107 -11.11 10.19 -23.85
C ALA A 107 -11.06 9.75 -25.31
N GLU A 108 -10.87 8.45 -25.54
CA GLU A 108 -11.29 7.84 -26.79
C GLU A 108 -12.83 7.86 -26.74
N GLU A 109 -13.40 8.88 -27.37
CA GLU A 109 -14.80 8.94 -27.74
C GLU A 109 -15.06 7.88 -28.83
N GLU A 110 -15.96 6.94 -28.58
CA GLU A 110 -16.68 6.17 -29.61
C GLU A 110 -18.19 6.34 -29.41
#